data_AF-A0A9Q8URD9-F1
#
_entry.id   AF-A0A9Q8URD9-F1
#
_cell.length_a   1.000
_cell.length_b   1.000
_cell.length_c   1.000
_cell.angle_alpha   90.00
_cell.angle_beta   90.00
_cell.angle_gamma   90.00
#
_symmetry.space_group_name_H-M   'P 1'
#
loop_
_entity.id
_entity.type
_entity.pdbx_description
1 polymer ?
#
loop_
_entity_poly.entity_id
_entity_poly.type
_entity_poly.pdbx_seq_one_letter_code
_entity_poly.pdbx_strand_id
1 'polypeptide(L)'
;MPPSTERPEYWPLPFVVRFNHENGIAPYNGAVAITANSKAVTPEQASRSPAISKAFAGCQAVAKLLKVTAPIRIDVPQRADEAESPFVLFDVNMKPNMTAPGRPGRDDQASLTALAAAEGGYNSAELLRMILGSARKLEELRGTDLPRWSEQ
;
A
#
# COMPACT_ATOMS: atom_id res chain seq x y z
N MET A 1 -5.88 2.80 0.72
CA MET A 1 -7.28 2.44 0.44
C MET A 1 -8.09 3.69 0.22
N PRO A 2 -8.93 3.71 -0.82
CA PRO A 2 -9.90 4.79 -1.06
C PRO A 2 -11.05 4.78 -0.05
N PRO A 3 -11.82 5.87 0.08
CA PRO A 3 -13.05 5.93 0.87
C PRO A 3 -14.11 4.91 0.43
N SER A 4 -14.93 4.47 1.38
CA SER A 4 -16.16 3.69 1.19
C SER A 4 -17.31 4.29 2.00
N THR A 5 -18.53 3.75 1.86
CA THR A 5 -19.67 4.14 2.70
C THR A 5 -19.42 3.88 4.19
N GLU A 6 -18.72 2.78 4.52
CA GLU A 6 -18.38 2.42 5.90
C GLU A 6 -17.19 3.21 6.44
N ARG A 7 -16.32 3.70 5.56
CA ARG A 7 -15.11 4.45 5.92
C ARG A 7 -14.89 5.62 4.97
N PRO A 8 -15.42 6.82 5.29
CA PRO A 8 -15.47 7.95 4.36
C PRO A 8 -14.10 8.63 4.13
N GLU A 9 -13.06 8.26 4.87
CA GLU A 9 -11.71 8.77 4.71
C GLU A 9 -10.78 7.84 3.92
N TYR A 10 -9.75 8.41 3.30
CA TYR A 10 -8.61 7.63 2.81
C TYR A 10 -7.88 7.02 3.98
N TRP A 11 -7.43 5.78 3.84
CA TRP A 11 -6.74 5.09 4.93
C TRP A 11 -5.66 4.13 4.41
N PRO A 12 -4.54 3.97 5.13
CA PRO A 12 -3.50 3.04 4.74
C PRO A 12 -3.73 1.64 5.32
N LEU A 13 -3.36 0.60 4.55
CA LEU A 13 -3.08 -0.73 5.12
C LEU A 13 -1.74 -0.69 5.86
N PRO A 14 -1.45 -1.61 6.81
CA PRO A 14 -0.15 -1.72 7.45
C PRO A 14 1.03 -1.63 6.47
N PHE A 15 2.13 -1.00 6.88
CA PHE A 15 3.33 -0.93 6.05
C PHE A 15 3.90 -2.32 5.82
N VAL A 16 4.57 -2.50 4.69
CA VAL A 16 5.38 -3.68 4.43
C VAL A 16 6.80 -3.21 4.18
N VAL A 17 7.72 -3.66 5.03
CA VAL A 17 9.15 -3.41 4.89
C VAL A 17 9.72 -4.50 4.00
N ARG A 18 10.45 -4.10 2.97
CA ARG A 18 11.27 -4.99 2.15
C ARG A 18 12.69 -4.99 2.69
N PHE A 19 13.31 -6.17 2.74
CA PHE A 19 14.66 -6.40 3.23
C PHE A 19 15.41 -7.34 2.27
N ASN A 20 16.70 -7.60 2.54
CA ASN A 20 17.58 -8.38 1.67
C ASN A 20 17.67 -7.82 0.25
N HIS A 21 17.93 -6.51 0.15
CA HIS A 21 18.18 -5.86 -1.14
C HIS A 21 19.58 -6.23 -1.66
N GLU A 22 19.68 -6.50 -2.96
CA GLU A 22 20.95 -6.76 -3.65
C GLU A 22 21.39 -5.46 -4.32
N ASN A 23 22.54 -4.92 -3.90
CA ASN A 23 23.05 -3.62 -4.37
C ASN A 23 22.04 -2.47 -4.19
N GLY A 24 21.27 -2.49 -3.10
CA GLY A 24 20.23 -1.49 -2.82
C GLY A 24 18.93 -1.68 -3.61
N ILE A 25 18.85 -2.71 -4.46
CA ILE A 25 17.67 -3.03 -5.26
C ILE A 25 16.98 -4.25 -4.68
N ALA A 26 15.68 -4.14 -4.44
CA ALA A 26 14.90 -5.29 -3.97
C ALA A 26 14.81 -6.35 -5.10
N PRO A 27 15.06 -7.65 -4.80
CA PRO A 27 15.06 -8.70 -5.82
C PRO A 27 13.73 -8.79 -6.59
N TYR A 28 13.82 -9.22 -7.85
CA TYR A 28 12.65 -9.38 -8.71
C TYR A 28 11.74 -10.51 -8.19
N ASN A 29 10.45 -10.21 -8.06
CA ASN A 29 9.45 -11.10 -7.46
C ASN A 29 9.23 -12.43 -8.22
N GLY A 30 9.72 -12.55 -9.46
CA GLY A 30 9.69 -13.81 -10.22
C GLY A 30 10.82 -14.79 -9.87
N ALA A 31 11.84 -14.34 -9.14
CA ALA A 31 12.98 -15.16 -8.71
C ALA A 31 12.95 -15.48 -7.21
N VAL A 32 12.42 -14.58 -6.38
CA VAL A 32 12.30 -14.74 -4.93
C VAL A 32 10.87 -14.42 -4.50
N ALA A 33 10.24 -15.31 -3.73
CA ALA A 33 8.91 -15.09 -3.19
C ALA A 33 8.89 -13.81 -2.34
N ILE A 34 7.85 -12.98 -2.49
CA ILE A 34 7.70 -11.72 -1.76
C ILE A 34 7.73 -11.95 -0.25
N THR A 35 7.15 -13.06 0.20
CA THR A 35 7.14 -13.50 1.60
C THR A 35 8.54 -13.74 2.19
N ALA A 36 9.55 -13.99 1.36
CA ALA A 36 10.93 -14.25 1.80
C ALA A 36 11.77 -12.97 1.95
N ASN A 37 11.32 -11.83 1.41
CA ASN A 37 12.06 -10.56 1.44
C ASN A 37 11.20 -9.38 1.92
N SER A 38 10.04 -9.67 2.51
CA SER A 38 9.09 -8.65 2.93
C SER A 38 8.38 -9.05 4.22
N LYS A 39 8.15 -8.09 5.11
CA LYS A 39 7.39 -8.30 6.36
C LYS A 39 6.51 -7.10 6.64
N ALA A 40 5.27 -7.36 7.04
CA ALA A 40 4.37 -6.31 7.47
C ALA A 40 4.81 -5.75 8.83
N VAL A 41 4.64 -4.44 9.00
CA VAL A 41 4.91 -3.73 10.25
C VAL A 41 3.71 -3.91 11.16
N THR A 42 3.94 -4.42 12.36
CA THR A 42 2.85 -4.62 13.32
C THR A 42 2.37 -3.28 13.91
N PRO A 43 1.14 -3.21 14.43
CA PRO A 43 0.65 -2.01 15.12
C PRO A 43 1.58 -1.53 16.24
N GLU A 44 2.17 -2.44 17.01
CA GLU A 44 3.12 -2.12 18.08
C GLU A 44 4.40 -1.50 17.52
N GLN A 45 4.93 -2.00 16.42
CA GLN A 45 6.11 -1.42 15.76
C GLN A 45 5.79 -0.02 15.21
N ALA A 46 4.63 0.14 14.56
CA ALA A 46 4.20 1.42 14.02
C ALA A 46 4.02 2.49 15.11
N SER A 47 3.39 2.13 16.24
CA SER A 47 3.16 3.05 17.37
C SER A 47 4.44 3.53 18.05
N ARG A 48 5.54 2.79 17.94
CA ARG A 48 6.84 3.14 18.52
C ARG A 48 7.72 3.99 17.59
N SER A 49 7.34 4.16 16.33
CA SER A 49 8.12 4.90 15.34
C SER A 49 7.37 6.16 14.85
N PRO A 50 7.81 7.35 15.27
CA PRO A 50 7.32 8.62 14.73
C PRO A 50 7.53 8.73 13.21
N ALA A 51 8.64 8.20 12.69
CA ALA A 51 8.93 8.19 11.25
C ALA A 51 7.89 7.41 10.45
N ILE A 52 7.50 6.21 10.92
CA ILE A 52 6.44 5.40 10.30
C ILE A 52 5.09 6.13 10.36
N SER A 53 4.75 6.71 11.51
CA SER A 53 3.49 7.46 11.67
C SER A 53 3.40 8.65 10.70
N LYS A 54 4.50 9.39 10.50
CA LYS A 54 4.58 10.48 9.51
C LYS A 54 4.46 9.95 8.08
N ALA A 55 5.10 8.82 7.77
CA ALA A 55 5.01 8.20 6.45
C ALA A 55 3.58 7.76 6.11
N PHE A 56 2.83 7.23 7.09
CA PHE A 56 1.42 6.89 6.93
C PHE A 56 0.58 8.12 6.56
N ALA A 57 0.72 9.20 7.32
CA ALA A 57 0.01 10.45 7.06
C ALA A 57 0.35 11.02 5.67
N GLY A 58 1.63 10.95 5.27
CA GLY A 58 2.08 11.35 3.93
C GLY A 58 1.45 10.51 2.82
N CYS A 59 1.45 9.19 2.95
CA CYS A 59 0.82 8.29 1.97
C CYS A 59 -0.70 8.53 1.84
N GLN A 60 -1.37 8.78 2.96
CA GLN A 60 -2.79 9.13 2.97
C GLN A 60 -3.05 10.49 2.29
N ALA A 61 -2.18 11.48 2.51
CA ALA A 61 -2.25 12.77 1.84
C ALA A 61 -2.05 12.64 0.31
N VAL A 62 -1.09 11.82 -0.13
CA VAL A 62 -0.89 11.51 -1.56
C VAL A 62 -2.14 10.84 -2.16
N ALA A 63 -2.69 9.83 -1.51
CA ALA A 63 -3.91 9.16 -1.97
C ALA A 63 -5.10 10.13 -2.09
N LYS A 64 -5.24 11.05 -1.13
CA LYS A 64 -6.25 12.11 -1.14
C LYS A 64 -6.02 13.11 -2.26
N LEU A 65 -4.77 13.56 -2.47
CA LEU A 65 -4.39 14.49 -3.53
C LEU A 65 -4.71 13.92 -4.91
N LEU A 66 -4.39 12.64 -5.13
CA LEU A 66 -4.64 11.93 -6.38
C LEU A 66 -6.11 11.48 -6.55
N LYS A 67 -6.95 11.70 -5.53
CA LYS A 67 -8.37 11.31 -5.51
C LYS A 67 -8.57 9.83 -5.92
N VAL A 68 -7.72 8.94 -5.41
CA VAL A 68 -7.71 7.54 -5.88
C VAL A 68 -9.02 6.83 -5.53
N THR A 69 -9.48 5.98 -6.45
CA THR A 69 -10.76 5.25 -6.32
C THR A 69 -10.57 3.74 -6.22
N ALA A 70 -9.31 3.30 -6.17
CA ALA A 70 -8.89 1.92 -5.93
C ALA A 70 -7.66 1.92 -5.02
N PRO A 71 -7.31 0.78 -4.38
CA PRO A 71 -6.06 0.68 -3.65
C PRO A 71 -4.86 0.95 -4.55
N ILE A 72 -3.94 1.76 -4.06
CA ILE A 72 -2.64 2.01 -4.68
C ILE A 72 -1.53 1.55 -3.74
N ARG A 73 -0.33 1.32 -4.28
CA ARG A 73 0.88 1.13 -3.47
C ARG A 73 1.77 2.35 -3.64
N ILE A 74 2.27 2.86 -2.53
CA ILE A 74 3.23 3.98 -2.50
C ILE A 74 4.51 3.44 -1.90
N ASP A 75 5.59 3.49 -2.65
CA ASP A 75 6.90 3.06 -2.18
C ASP A 75 7.62 4.28 -1.59
N VAL A 76 8.01 4.16 -0.32
CA VAL A 76 8.66 5.22 0.44
C VAL A 76 9.94 4.68 1.08
N PRO A 77 11.12 4.81 0.46
CA PRO A 77 12.37 4.45 1.11
C PRO A 77 12.70 5.44 2.23
N GLN A 78 13.47 5.00 3.23
CA GLN A 78 14.13 5.93 4.15
C GLN A 78 15.20 6.72 3.41
N ARG A 79 15.33 8.01 3.72
CA ARG A 79 16.35 8.89 3.12
C ARG A 79 17.78 8.44 3.42
N ALA A 80 18.03 7.94 4.63
CA ALA A 80 19.31 7.46 5.11
C ALA A 80 19.09 6.20 5.98
N ASP A 81 20.16 5.43 6.19
CA ASP A 81 20.17 4.20 6.99
C ASP A 81 20.29 4.52 8.50
N GLU A 82 19.35 5.32 8.99
CA GLU A 82 19.23 5.73 10.38
C GLU A 82 17.80 5.48 10.85
N ALA A 83 17.62 4.94 12.06
CA ALA A 83 16.33 4.45 12.54
C ALA A 83 15.18 5.48 12.45
N GLU A 84 15.49 6.78 12.64
CA GLU A 84 14.53 7.88 12.61
C GLU A 84 14.62 8.74 11.34
N SER A 85 15.37 8.30 10.33
CA SER A 85 15.46 8.99 9.05
C SER A 85 14.07 9.11 8.42
N PRO A 86 13.69 10.28 7.88
CA PRO A 86 12.41 10.45 7.22
C PRO A 86 12.29 9.55 5.99
N PHE A 87 11.08 9.06 5.78
CA PHE A 87 10.69 8.40 4.54
C PHE A 87 10.39 9.46 3.46
N VAL A 88 10.77 9.17 2.22
CA VAL A 88 10.54 10.06 1.07
C VAL A 88 9.66 9.38 0.02
N LEU A 89 8.81 10.14 -0.68
CA LEU A 89 8.01 9.62 -1.78
C LEU A 89 8.92 9.23 -2.95
N PHE A 90 8.82 7.98 -3.41
CA PHE A 90 9.65 7.48 -4.52
C PHE A 90 8.83 6.97 -5.71
N ASP A 91 7.85 6.10 -5.47
CA ASP A 91 6.98 5.55 -6.53
C ASP A 91 5.51 5.50 -6.08
N VAL A 92 4.61 5.72 -7.03
CA VAL A 92 3.16 5.57 -6.85
C VAL A 92 2.63 4.59 -7.88
N ASN A 93 2.45 3.36 -7.45
CA ASN A 93 1.89 2.31 -8.28
C ASN A 93 0.36 2.29 -8.16
N MET A 94 -0.29 2.84 -9.19
CA MET A 94 -1.76 2.95 -9.30
C MET A 94 -2.47 1.60 -9.45
N LYS A 95 -1.74 0.52 -9.80
CA LYS A 95 -2.29 -0.83 -9.98
C LYS A 95 -1.36 -1.86 -9.33
N PRO A 96 -1.35 -1.95 -7.99
CA PRO A 96 -0.48 -2.89 -7.29
C PRO A 96 -0.82 -4.34 -7.64
N ASN A 97 0.13 -5.24 -7.42
CA ASN A 97 -0.12 -6.67 -7.55
C ASN A 97 -1.07 -7.13 -6.42
N MET A 98 -2.07 -7.94 -6.78
CA MET A 98 -3.12 -8.42 -5.87
C MET A 98 -3.17 -9.95 -5.77
N THR A 99 -2.07 -10.64 -6.12
CA THR A 99 -1.98 -12.09 -6.00
C THR A 99 -2.16 -12.51 -4.54
N ALA A 100 -2.99 -13.53 -4.33
CA ALA A 100 -3.22 -14.15 -3.02
C ALA A 100 -2.96 -15.67 -3.11
N PRO A 101 -2.62 -16.32 -1.99
CA PRO A 101 -2.60 -17.78 -1.89
C PRO A 101 -3.96 -18.40 -2.25
N GLY A 102 -3.98 -19.67 -2.66
CA GLY A 102 -5.23 -20.42 -2.90
C GLY A 102 -5.29 -21.21 -4.21
N ARG A 103 -4.34 -20.99 -5.13
CA ARG A 103 -4.12 -21.92 -6.25
C ARG A 103 -3.11 -22.98 -5.80
N PRO A 104 -3.34 -24.29 -6.04
CA PRO A 104 -2.39 -25.34 -5.69
C PRO A 104 -0.97 -25.03 -6.18
N GLY A 105 0.02 -25.12 -5.29
CA GLY A 105 1.43 -24.83 -5.57
C GLY A 105 1.79 -23.34 -5.60
N ARG A 106 0.94 -22.45 -5.05
CA ARG A 106 1.20 -21.00 -4.95
C ARG A 106 0.90 -20.44 -3.56
N ASP A 107 1.13 -21.26 -2.55
CA ASP A 107 0.77 -20.94 -1.16
C ASP A 107 1.61 -19.78 -0.58
N ASP A 108 2.80 -19.54 -1.13
CA ASP A 108 3.75 -18.51 -0.71
C ASP A 108 3.74 -17.23 -1.59
N GLN A 109 2.84 -17.16 -2.58
CA GLN A 109 2.82 -16.11 -3.61
C GLN A 109 1.93 -14.91 -3.24
N ALA A 110 1.81 -14.60 -1.94
CA ALA A 110 1.08 -13.43 -1.47
C ALA A 110 1.75 -12.13 -1.96
N SER A 111 0.96 -11.21 -2.50
CA SER A 111 1.46 -9.88 -2.86
C SER A 111 1.72 -9.03 -1.61
N LEU A 112 2.47 -7.93 -1.77
CA LEU A 112 2.67 -6.94 -0.70
C LEU A 112 1.33 -6.41 -0.15
N THR A 113 0.32 -6.23 -1.00
CA THR A 113 -1.01 -5.79 -0.57
C THR A 113 -1.72 -6.88 0.24
N ALA A 114 -1.59 -8.15 -0.14
CA ALA A 114 -2.14 -9.26 0.62
C ALA A 114 -1.45 -9.41 1.99
N LEU A 115 -0.13 -9.23 2.05
CA LEU A 115 0.63 -9.23 3.32
C LEU A 115 0.20 -8.10 4.24
N ALA A 116 0.07 -6.88 3.71
CA ALA A 116 -0.41 -5.73 4.46
C ALA A 116 -1.83 -5.95 5.01
N ALA A 117 -2.73 -6.50 4.19
CA ALA A 117 -4.10 -6.80 4.59
C ALA A 117 -4.16 -7.87 5.69
N ALA A 118 -3.37 -8.93 5.57
CA ALA A 118 -3.31 -9.99 6.57
C ALA A 118 -2.82 -9.48 7.94
N GLU A 119 -1.83 -8.58 7.96
CA GLU A 119 -1.40 -7.92 9.20
C GLU A 119 -2.49 -7.04 9.81
N GLY A 120 -3.35 -6.45 8.96
CA GLY A 120 -4.55 -5.73 9.40
C GLY A 120 -5.68 -6.64 9.87
N GLY A 121 -5.49 -7.96 9.89
CA GLY A 121 -6.50 -8.95 10.25
C GLY A 121 -7.47 -9.32 9.12
N TYR A 122 -7.18 -8.93 7.89
CA TYR A 122 -8.06 -9.17 6.73
C TYR A 122 -7.55 -10.31 5.88
N ASN A 123 -8.40 -11.31 5.63
CA ASN A 123 -8.13 -12.31 4.60
C ASN A 123 -8.40 -11.76 3.19
N SER A 124 -8.05 -12.53 2.16
CA SER A 124 -8.18 -12.10 0.77
C SER A 124 -9.62 -11.80 0.35
N ALA A 125 -10.61 -12.53 0.86
CA ALA A 125 -12.01 -12.27 0.55
C ALA A 125 -12.49 -10.96 1.19
N GLU A 126 -12.07 -10.67 2.42
CA GLU A 126 -12.35 -9.40 3.09
C GLU A 126 -11.67 -8.23 2.39
N LEU A 127 -10.43 -8.38 1.95
CA LEU A 127 -9.75 -7.39 1.13
C LEU A 127 -10.53 -7.09 -0.16
N LEU A 128 -11.02 -8.12 -0.85
CA LEU A 128 -11.86 -7.94 -2.05
C LEU A 128 -13.18 -7.23 -1.72
N ARG A 129 -13.82 -7.54 -0.58
CA ARG A 129 -15.03 -6.83 -0.15
C ARG A 129 -14.77 -5.36 0.15
N MET A 130 -13.65 -5.02 0.80
CA MET A 130 -13.26 -3.62 1.03
C MET A 130 -13.01 -2.86 -0.28
N ILE A 131 -12.38 -3.52 -1.26
CA ILE A 131 -12.18 -2.95 -2.60
C ILE A 131 -13.52 -2.72 -3.29
N LEU A 132 -14.42 -3.71 -3.23
CA LEU A 132 -15.77 -3.57 -3.79
C LEU A 132 -16.57 -2.46 -3.12
N GLY A 133 -16.50 -2.35 -1.78
CA GLY A 133 -17.20 -1.33 -1.02
C GLY A 133 -16.70 0.10 -1.27
N SER A 134 -15.52 0.25 -1.88
CA SER A 134 -14.97 1.54 -2.31
C SER A 134 -15.07 1.78 -3.82
N ALA A 135 -15.64 0.83 -4.56
CA ALA A 135 -15.82 0.96 -5.99
C ALA A 135 -16.78 2.11 -6.32
N ARG A 136 -16.46 2.85 -7.38
CA ARG A 136 -17.24 3.97 -7.88
C ARG A 136 -17.88 3.58 -9.20
N LYS A 137 -19.12 4.01 -9.43
CA LYS A 137 -19.75 3.81 -10.74
C LYS A 137 -19.06 4.67 -11.79
N LEU A 138 -19.04 4.18 -13.03
CA LEU A 138 -18.44 4.91 -14.15
C LEU A 138 -19.09 6.30 -14.37
N GLU A 139 -20.40 6.41 -14.13
CA GLU A 139 -21.13 7.69 -14.22
C GLU A 139 -20.58 8.73 -13.23
N GLU A 140 -20.27 8.32 -11.99
CA GLU A 140 -19.72 9.20 -10.97
C GLU A 140 -18.29 9.62 -11.28
N LEU A 141 -17.49 8.70 -11.86
CA LEU A 141 -16.12 8.98 -12.27
C LEU A 141 -16.06 10.03 -13.38
N ARG A 142 -17.00 10.00 -14.34
CA ARG A 142 -17.08 11.00 -15.42
C ARG A 142 -17.38 12.42 -14.92
N GLY A 143 -18.08 12.53 -13.79
CA GLY A 143 -18.37 13.81 -13.14
C GLY A 143 -17.33 14.24 -12.11
N THR A 144 -16.28 13.45 -11.88
CA THR A 144 -15.26 13.77 -10.87
C THR A 144 -14.34 14.86 -11.38
N ASP A 145 -14.25 15.97 -10.64
CA ASP A 145 -13.25 17.00 -10.92
C ASP A 145 -11.86 16.43 -10.61
N LEU A 146 -11.10 16.12 -11.66
CA LEU A 146 -9.74 15.59 -11.55
C LEU A 146 -8.78 16.70 -11.12
N PRO A 147 -7.68 16.37 -10.43
CA PRO A 147 -6.64 17.35 -10.13
C PRO A 147 -6.22 18.06 -11.41
N ARG A 148 -6.38 19.39 -11.45
CA ARG A 148 -5.88 20.22 -12.54
C ARG A 148 -4.50 20.70 -12.16
N TRP A 149 -3.54 20.54 -13.06
CA TRP A 149 -2.25 21.19 -12.91
C TRP A 149 -2.47 22.70 -13.08
N SER A 150 -2.25 23.47 -12.02
CA SER A 150 -2.06 24.92 -12.17
C SER A 150 -0.62 25.12 -12.60
N GLU A 151 -0.40 25.75 -13.76
CA GLU A 151 0.90 26.30 -14.11
C GLU A 151 1.24 27.34 -13.02
N GLN A 152 2.21 27.02 -12.17
CA GLN A 152 2.88 27.97 -11.27
C GLN A 152 4.21 28.35 -11.88
#